data_AF-A0A8X7P4I7-F1
#
_entry.id   AF-A0A8X7P4I7-F1
#
_cell.length_a   1.000
_cell.length_b   1.000
_cell.length_c   1.000
_cell.angle_alpha   90.00
_cell.angle_beta   90.00
_cell.angle_gamma   90.00
#
_symmetry.space_group_name_H-M   'P 1'
#
loop_
_entity.id
_entity.type
_entity.pdbx_description
1 polymer ?
#
loop_
_entity_poly.entity_id
_entity_poly.type
_entity_poly.pdbx_seq_one_letter_code
_entity_poly.pdbx_strand_id
1 'polypeptide(L)'
;MGHCDGLTLCMWSTESSLFAKLVLWNPLTRKINLVQPSPIQRRFRAYDSYGLGYDTNKPQREYKILKFSLKHYVGEVEIFDCNTKSWKILDVGKVDRGVRRYCNGVSVDGNMYWLGRNQKRNYILGFDFSLEKFNDIYLFPCDSNYPDEDTYLGGYNGDCLSLVEQNQEQTSPIVVSVSSKLANGNVSFTKYFSVARPDLPALRTSH
;
A
#
# COMPACT_ATOMS: atom_id res chain seq x y z
N MET A 1 -8.43 -3.85 -3.40
CA MET A 1 -7.70 -4.27 -4.63
C MET A 1 -6.48 -3.37 -4.82
N GLY A 2 -5.36 -3.85 -5.36
CA GLY A 2 -4.17 -3.04 -5.64
C GLY A 2 -3.71 -3.17 -7.09
N HIS A 3 -2.99 -2.19 -7.64
CA HIS A 3 -2.46 -2.28 -9.01
C HIS A 3 -1.06 -1.66 -9.10
N CYS A 4 -0.29 -2.13 -10.09
CA CYS A 4 1.04 -1.63 -10.45
C CYS A 4 1.16 -1.68 -11.97
N ASP A 5 1.33 -0.52 -12.61
CA ASP A 5 1.48 -0.38 -14.07
C ASP A 5 0.41 -1.12 -14.90
N GLY A 6 -0.84 -1.09 -14.45
CA GLY A 6 -1.98 -1.74 -15.10
C GLY A 6 -2.11 -3.24 -14.85
N LEU A 7 -1.17 -3.87 -14.13
CA LEU A 7 -1.37 -5.21 -13.56
C LEU A 7 -2.10 -5.09 -12.22
N THR A 8 -3.15 -5.86 -12.03
CA THR A 8 -4.04 -5.75 -10.87
C THR A 8 -3.93 -6.99 -9.97
N LEU A 9 -3.81 -6.76 -8.67
CA LEU A 9 -3.89 -7.77 -7.63
C LEU A 9 -5.25 -7.70 -6.94
N CYS A 10 -6.03 -8.75 -7.12
CA CYS A 10 -7.37 -8.90 -6.57
C CYS A 10 -7.36 -9.91 -5.43
N MET A 11 -8.00 -9.55 -4.32
CA MET A 11 -8.33 -10.47 -3.25
C MET A 11 -9.82 -10.77 -3.32
N TRP A 12 -10.18 -12.04 -3.32
CA TRP A 12 -11.56 -12.48 -3.32
C TRP A 12 -11.85 -13.34 -2.10
N SER A 13 -12.75 -12.87 -1.25
CA SER A 13 -13.28 -13.59 -0.08
C SER A 13 -14.80 -13.44 -0.03
N THR A 14 -15.50 -14.44 0.50
CA THR A 14 -16.91 -14.30 0.88
C THR A 14 -17.00 -13.65 2.26
N GLU A 15 -18.10 -12.94 2.56
CA GLU A 15 -18.25 -12.17 3.82
C GLU A 15 -18.04 -13.01 5.09
N SER A 16 -18.34 -14.31 5.05
CA SER A 16 -18.15 -15.25 6.16
C SER A 16 -16.79 -15.96 6.19
N SER A 17 -15.92 -15.75 5.19
CA SER A 17 -14.66 -16.48 5.06
C SER A 17 -13.49 -15.71 5.67
N LEU A 18 -12.81 -16.35 6.63
CA LEU A 18 -11.51 -15.89 7.12
C LEU A 18 -10.39 -16.03 6.08
N PHE A 19 -10.66 -16.73 4.97
CA PHE A 19 -9.71 -17.02 3.90
C PHE A 19 -10.10 -16.35 2.59
N ALA A 20 -9.09 -16.04 1.79
CA ALA A 20 -9.26 -15.43 0.48
C ALA A 20 -8.56 -16.24 -0.61
N LYS A 21 -8.93 -15.97 -1.86
CA LYS A 21 -8.14 -16.28 -3.05
C LYS A 21 -7.42 -15.02 -3.50
N LEU A 22 -6.17 -15.17 -3.90
CA LEU A 22 -5.37 -14.09 -4.44
C LEU A 22 -5.17 -14.29 -5.94
N VAL A 23 -5.49 -13.27 -6.72
CA VAL A 23 -5.55 -13.36 -8.18
C VAL A 23 -4.79 -12.19 -8.78
N LEU A 24 -3.89 -12.48 -9.71
CA LEU A 24 -3.33 -11.50 -10.62
C LEU A 24 -4.19 -11.43 -11.86
N TRP A 25 -4.66 -10.24 -12.18
CA TRP A 25 -5.45 -9.97 -13.37
C TRP A 25 -4.76 -8.88 -14.19
N ASN A 26 -4.53 -9.18 -15.46
CA ASN A 26 -4.15 -8.19 -16.45
C ASN A 26 -5.42 -7.85 -17.27
N PRO A 27 -6.07 -6.70 -17.04
CA PRO A 27 -7.32 -6.35 -17.70
C PRO A 27 -7.17 -6.23 -19.22
N LEU A 28 -6.03 -5.71 -19.69
CA LEU A 28 -5.76 -5.48 -21.11
C LEU A 28 -5.67 -6.80 -21.89
N THR A 29 -4.97 -7.79 -21.34
CA THR A 29 -4.80 -9.11 -21.98
C THR A 29 -5.89 -10.11 -21.56
N ARG A 30 -6.76 -9.74 -20.62
CA ARG A 30 -7.77 -10.59 -19.98
C ARG A 30 -7.20 -11.84 -19.32
N LYS A 31 -5.88 -11.88 -19.05
CA LYS A 31 -5.23 -13.01 -18.41
C LYS A 31 -5.42 -12.94 -16.90
N ILE A 32 -5.85 -14.06 -16.34
CA ILE A 32 -6.07 -14.25 -14.90
C ILE A 32 -5.15 -15.36 -14.43
N ASN A 33 -4.35 -15.09 -13.40
CA ASN A 33 -3.46 -16.05 -12.77
C ASN A 33 -3.82 -16.17 -11.29
N LEU A 34 -4.20 -17.38 -10.85
CA LEU A 34 -4.41 -17.66 -9.44
C LEU A 34 -3.05 -17.81 -8.76
N VAL A 35 -2.78 -16.99 -7.75
CA VAL A 35 -1.57 -17.09 -6.94
C VAL A 35 -1.77 -18.24 -5.97
N GLN A 36 -0.80 -19.15 -5.90
CA GLN A 36 -0.86 -20.25 -4.94
C GLN A 36 -0.36 -19.77 -3.57
N PRO A 37 -0.97 -20.21 -2.47
CA PRO A 37 -0.50 -19.86 -1.12
C PRO A 37 0.90 -20.44 -0.85
N SER A 38 1.61 -19.85 0.11
CA SER A 38 2.94 -20.35 0.49
C SER A 38 2.85 -21.73 1.16
N PRO A 39 3.91 -22.56 1.08
CA PRO A 39 3.93 -23.86 1.75
C PRO A 39 3.76 -23.74 3.28
N ILE A 40 4.24 -22.63 3.85
CA ILE A 40 4.17 -22.31 5.27
C ILE A 40 2.74 -21.92 5.62
N GLN A 41 2.19 -20.92 4.91
CA GLN A 41 0.82 -20.48 5.09
C GLN A 41 -0.05 -20.97 3.93
N ARG A 42 -0.56 -22.20 4.09
CA ARG A 42 -1.36 -22.94 3.09
C ARG A 42 -2.65 -22.25 2.62
N ARG A 43 -3.01 -21.07 3.16
CA ARG A 43 -4.18 -20.27 2.78
C ARG A 43 -3.92 -18.78 3.00
N PHE A 44 -4.38 -17.95 2.08
CA PHE A 44 -4.44 -16.50 2.27
C PHE A 44 -5.52 -16.13 3.27
N ARG A 45 -5.25 -15.18 4.17
CA ARG A 45 -6.27 -14.64 5.07
C ARG A 45 -6.87 -13.37 4.48
N ALA A 46 -8.16 -13.15 4.74
CA ALA A 46 -8.87 -11.97 4.24
C ALA A 46 -8.36 -10.64 4.83
N TYR A 47 -7.58 -10.69 5.91
CA TYR A 47 -6.99 -9.53 6.59
C TYR A 47 -5.47 -9.42 6.41
N ASP A 48 -4.87 -10.26 5.56
CA ASP A 48 -3.47 -10.10 5.16
C ASP A 48 -3.36 -8.85 4.27
N SER A 49 -2.23 -8.14 4.39
CA SER A 49 -1.93 -6.99 3.54
C SER A 49 -1.04 -7.42 2.38
N TYR A 50 -1.27 -6.81 1.22
CA TYR A 50 -0.56 -7.15 -0.01
C TYR A 50 -0.05 -5.90 -0.71
N GLY A 51 1.07 -6.05 -1.42
CA GLY A 51 1.59 -5.06 -2.35
C GLY A 51 2.03 -5.71 -3.65
N LEU A 52 1.88 -5.01 -4.76
CA LEU A 52 2.32 -5.46 -6.07
C LEU A 52 3.37 -4.47 -6.59
N GLY A 53 4.53 -4.97 -6.99
CA GLY A 53 5.61 -4.15 -7.51
C GLY A 53 6.56 -4.97 -8.36
N TYR A 54 7.71 -4.41 -8.71
CA TYR A 54 8.75 -5.09 -9.47
C TYR A 54 10.13 -4.50 -9.15
N ASP A 55 11.18 -5.26 -9.49
CA ASP A 55 12.55 -4.78 -9.39
C ASP A 55 12.81 -3.69 -10.46
N THR A 56 12.94 -2.45 -10.01
CA THR A 56 13.17 -1.26 -10.86
C THR A 56 14.56 -1.23 -11.47
N ASN A 57 15.51 -2.02 -10.95
CA ASN A 57 16.87 -2.09 -11.50
C ASN A 57 16.97 -3.02 -12.71
N LYS A 58 15.89 -3.75 -13.04
CA LYS A 58 15.86 -4.69 -14.16
C LYS A 58 15.11 -4.11 -15.36
N PRO A 59 15.60 -4.38 -16.59
CA PRO A 59 14.93 -3.89 -17.81
C PRO A 59 13.58 -4.58 -18.05
N GLN A 60 13.42 -5.82 -17.57
CA GLN A 60 12.14 -6.51 -17.59
C GLN A 60 11.44 -6.34 -16.25
N ARG A 61 10.14 -6.06 -16.31
CA ARG A 61 9.29 -5.96 -15.10
C ARG A 61 9.04 -7.34 -14.52
N GLU A 62 9.94 -7.76 -13.65
CA GLU A 62 9.79 -8.98 -12.86
C GLU A 62 8.88 -8.70 -11.67
N TYR A 63 7.57 -8.87 -11.88
CA TYR A 63 6.58 -8.56 -10.86
C TYR A 63 6.71 -9.48 -9.64
N LYS A 64 6.52 -8.89 -8.47
CA LYS A 64 6.54 -9.55 -7.18
C LYS A 64 5.31 -9.13 -6.36
N ILE A 65 4.83 -10.03 -5.52
CA ILE A 65 3.76 -9.75 -4.56
C ILE A 65 4.32 -9.80 -3.16
N LEU A 66 4.31 -8.67 -2.46
CA LEU A 66 4.59 -8.61 -1.04
C LEU A 66 3.33 -9.04 -0.27
N LYS A 67 3.52 -9.81 0.80
CA LYS A 67 2.48 -10.21 1.73
C LYS A 67 3.00 -10.05 3.16
N PHE A 68 2.18 -9.47 4.04
CA PHE A 68 2.47 -9.39 5.47
C PHE A 68 1.18 -9.39 6.30
N SER A 69 1.26 -9.91 7.53
CA SER A 69 0.12 -10.01 8.46
C SER A 69 0.21 -8.93 9.54
N LEU A 70 -0.90 -8.23 9.77
CA LEU A 70 -1.00 -7.15 10.77
C LEU A 70 -1.59 -7.60 12.12
N LYS A 71 -1.93 -8.89 12.28
CA LYS A 71 -2.65 -9.36 13.47
C LYS A 71 -1.77 -9.58 14.70
N HIS A 72 -0.48 -9.73 14.50
CA HIS A 72 0.50 -9.87 15.55
C HIS A 72 1.64 -8.94 15.14
N TYR A 73 2.06 -8.04 16.03
CA TYR A 73 3.11 -7.03 15.86
C TYR A 73 4.51 -7.59 15.47
N VAL A 74 4.55 -8.84 15.02
CA VAL A 74 5.65 -9.65 14.52
C VAL A 74 5.04 -10.55 13.42
N GLY A 75 4.76 -9.97 12.25
CA GLY A 75 4.28 -10.74 11.10
C GLY A 75 5.45 -11.20 10.23
N GLU A 76 5.49 -12.48 9.87
CA GLU A 76 6.35 -12.95 8.79
C GLU A 76 6.00 -12.19 7.50
N VAL A 77 7.03 -11.65 6.86
CA VAL A 77 6.91 -10.96 5.58
C VAL A 77 7.33 -11.96 4.51
N GLU A 78 6.45 -12.21 3.56
CA GLU A 78 6.70 -13.10 2.45
C GLU A 78 6.63 -12.32 1.14
N ILE A 79 7.44 -12.71 0.17
CA ILE A 79 7.37 -12.18 -1.19
C ILE A 79 7.26 -13.31 -2.19
N PHE A 80 6.31 -13.18 -3.11
CA PHE A 80 6.10 -14.10 -4.21
C PHE A 80 6.72 -13.52 -5.47
N ASP A 81 7.59 -14.29 -6.10
CA ASP A 81 8.13 -13.96 -7.42
C ASP A 81 7.21 -14.53 -8.51
N CYS A 82 6.69 -13.66 -9.38
CA CYS A 82 5.72 -14.08 -10.40
C CYS A 82 6.36 -14.89 -11.54
N ASN A 83 7.66 -14.75 -11.76
CA ASN A 83 8.38 -15.48 -12.81
C ASN A 83 8.66 -16.91 -12.36
N THR A 84 9.22 -17.08 -11.16
CA THR A 84 9.53 -18.41 -10.60
C THR A 84 8.32 -19.09 -9.98
N LYS A 85 7.25 -18.33 -9.71
CA LYS A 85 6.02 -18.77 -9.03
C LYS A 85 6.29 -19.36 -7.64
N SER A 86 7.23 -18.78 -6.93
CA SER A 86 7.66 -19.26 -5.61
C SER A 86 7.60 -18.16 -4.56
N TRP A 87 7.26 -18.55 -3.33
CA TRP A 87 7.35 -17.70 -2.16
C TRP A 87 8.73 -17.80 -1.52
N LYS A 88 9.22 -16.68 -1.00
CA LYS A 88 10.34 -16.64 -0.04
C LYS A 88 9.98 -15.77 1.15
N ILE A 89 10.51 -16.13 2.31
CA ILE A 89 10.40 -15.30 3.52
C ILE A 89 11.47 -14.22 3.43
N LEU A 90 11.10 -13.01 3.81
CA LEU A 90 12.02 -11.88 3.93
C LEU A 90 12.41 -11.69 5.41
N ASP A 91 13.72 -11.66 5.67
CA ASP A 91 14.25 -11.25 6.97
C ASP A 91 14.41 -9.73 7.01
N VAL A 92 13.28 -9.04 7.21
CA VAL A 92 13.20 -7.57 7.24
C VAL A 92 13.13 -7.02 8.68
N GLY A 93 13.50 -7.86 9.66
CA GLY A 93 13.31 -7.55 11.08
C GLY A 93 11.84 -7.51 11.49
N LYS A 94 11.59 -7.35 12.80
CA LYS A 94 10.24 -7.17 13.31
C LYS A 94 9.68 -5.87 12.76
N VAL A 95 8.71 -5.96 11.86
CA VAL A 95 7.93 -4.82 11.39
C VAL A 95 7.04 -4.36 12.55
N ASP A 96 7.58 -3.55 13.47
CA ASP A 96 6.82 -2.84 14.51
C ASP A 96 6.03 -1.65 13.90
N ARG A 97 5.59 -1.83 12.66
CA ARG A 97 5.00 -0.81 11.81
C ARG A 97 3.54 -1.18 11.61
N GLY A 98 2.66 -0.54 12.36
CA GLY A 98 1.22 -0.67 12.17
C GLY A 98 0.82 -0.02 10.84
N VAL A 99 0.62 -0.81 9.79
CA VAL A 99 -0.11 -0.33 8.60
C VAL A 99 -1.57 -0.19 9.00
N ARG A 100 -2.20 0.93 8.61
CA ARG A 100 -3.62 1.17 8.92
C ARG A 100 -4.47 0.03 8.34
N ARG A 101 -5.41 -0.49 9.14
CA ARG A 101 -6.35 -1.53 8.67
C ARG A 101 -7.11 -1.01 7.45
N TYR A 102 -7.29 -1.86 6.45
CA TYR A 102 -7.99 -1.56 5.20
C TYR A 102 -7.34 -0.51 4.28
N CYS A 103 -6.12 -0.04 4.57
CA CYS A 103 -5.39 0.79 3.61
C CYS A 103 -4.83 -0.07 2.46
N ASN A 104 -5.48 0.03 1.30
CA ASN A 104 -4.92 -0.45 0.04
C ASN A 104 -3.75 0.47 -0.31
N GLY A 105 -2.51 -0.03 -0.18
CA GLY A 105 -1.33 0.75 -0.58
C GLY A 105 -1.38 1.13 -2.05
N VAL A 106 -0.60 2.15 -2.41
CA VAL A 106 -0.45 2.61 -3.78
C VAL A 106 0.88 2.15 -4.36
N SER A 107 0.89 1.77 -5.63
CA SER A 107 2.13 1.55 -6.36
C SER A 107 2.54 2.81 -7.10
N VAL A 108 3.80 3.21 -6.94
CA VAL A 108 4.42 4.29 -7.70
C VAL A 108 5.81 3.82 -8.12
N ASP A 109 6.13 3.93 -9.40
CA ASP A 109 7.42 3.54 -9.98
C ASP A 109 7.89 2.14 -9.54
N GLY A 110 7.01 1.15 -9.64
CA GLY A 110 7.32 -0.25 -9.30
C GLY A 110 7.43 -0.57 -7.81
N ASN A 111 7.38 0.42 -6.94
CA ASN A 111 7.40 0.27 -5.49
C ASN A 111 6.01 0.45 -4.87
N MET A 112 5.86 0.10 -3.58
CA MET A 112 4.58 0.18 -2.88
C MET A 112 4.67 1.07 -1.64
N TYR A 113 3.58 1.80 -1.40
CA TYR A 113 3.48 2.80 -0.34
C TYR A 113 2.16 2.67 0.41
N TRP A 114 2.21 2.71 1.74
CA TRP A 114 1.03 2.62 2.61
C TRP A 114 1.03 3.72 3.66
N LEU A 115 -0.17 4.08 4.11
CA LEU A 115 -0.33 4.87 5.32
C LEU A 115 -0.16 3.98 6.55
N GLY A 116 0.78 4.35 7.40
CA GLY A 116 1.09 3.70 8.66
C GLY A 116 0.84 4.62 9.84
N ARG A 117 0.62 4.00 11.00
CA ARG A 117 0.48 4.67 12.30
C ARG A 117 1.21 3.87 13.36
N ASN A 118 1.93 4.58 14.23
CA ASN A 118 2.46 4.03 15.47
C ASN A 118 1.96 4.88 16.65
N GLN A 119 2.39 4.55 17.87
CA GLN A 119 1.94 5.24 19.09
C GLN A 119 2.22 6.76 19.09
N LYS A 120 3.17 7.23 18.27
CA LYS A 120 3.67 8.61 18.33
C LYS A 120 3.40 9.42 17.05
N ARG A 121 3.27 8.77 15.89
CA ARG A 121 3.33 9.42 14.57
C ARG A 121 2.51 8.68 13.52
N ASN A 122 2.02 9.45 12.55
CA ASN A 122 1.59 8.92 11.27
C ASN A 122 2.79 8.96 10.30
N TYR A 123 2.84 8.02 9.38
CA TYR A 123 3.93 7.92 8.42
C TYR A 123 3.49 7.27 7.11
N ILE A 124 4.29 7.49 6.07
CA ILE A 124 4.20 6.72 4.83
C ILE A 124 5.27 5.63 4.88
N LEU A 125 4.83 4.38 4.85
CA LEU A 125 5.66 3.20 4.75
C LEU A 125 5.89 2.89 3.27
N GLY A 126 7.14 2.89 2.83
CA GLY A 126 7.52 2.39 1.51
C GLY A 126 8.10 0.97 1.60
N PHE A 127 7.89 0.18 0.56
CA PHE A 127 8.62 -1.05 0.30
C PHE A 127 9.30 -0.97 -1.06
N ASP A 128 10.61 -1.13 -1.04
CA ASP A 128 11.47 -1.18 -2.22
C ASP A 128 11.58 -2.64 -2.70
N PHE A 129 11.05 -2.95 -3.88
CA PHE A 129 11.04 -4.31 -4.43
C PHE A 129 12.38 -4.77 -5.02
N SER A 130 13.27 -3.81 -5.29
CA SER A 130 14.62 -4.05 -5.80
C SER A 130 15.56 -4.40 -4.65
N LEU A 131 15.43 -3.69 -3.52
CA LEU A 131 16.20 -3.95 -2.29
C LEU A 131 15.52 -4.94 -1.34
N GLU A 132 14.23 -5.22 -1.57
CA GLU A 132 13.35 -6.05 -0.72
C GLU A 132 13.31 -5.58 0.74
N LYS A 133 13.19 -4.26 0.93
CA LYS A 133 13.27 -3.62 2.26
C LYS A 133 12.19 -2.56 2.46
N PHE A 134 11.77 -2.42 3.71
CA PHE A 134 10.89 -1.34 4.14
C PHE A 134 11.66 -0.08 4.49
N ASN A 135 11.16 1.08 4.05
CA ASN A 135 11.72 2.39 4.34
C ASN A 135 10.61 3.32 4.85
N ASP A 136 10.92 4.14 5.85
CA ASP A 136 10.02 5.19 6.31
C ASP A 136 10.31 6.45 5.51
N ILE A 137 9.31 6.94 4.78
CA ILE A 137 9.53 7.95 3.73
C ILE A 137 9.16 9.34 4.20
N TYR A 138 8.11 9.44 5.00
CA TYR A 138 7.65 10.72 5.50
C TYR A 138 6.99 10.52 6.85
N LEU A 139 7.32 11.39 7.80
CA LEU A 139 6.76 11.43 9.14
C LEU A 139 6.01 12.74 9.28
N PHE A 140 4.76 12.69 9.71
CA PHE A 140 4.03 13.89 10.11
C PHE A 140 3.48 13.74 11.53
N PRO A 141 3.29 14.86 12.24
CA PRO A 141 2.80 14.85 13.61
C PRO A 141 1.47 14.09 13.71
N CYS A 142 1.32 13.31 14.79
CA CYS A 142 0.04 12.71 15.14
C CYS A 142 -0.77 13.75 15.90
N ASP A 143 -1.68 14.44 15.22
CA ASP A 143 -2.77 15.12 15.93
C ASP A 143 -3.76 14.01 16.32
N SER A 144 -3.69 13.61 17.58
CA SER A 144 -4.25 12.39 18.15
C SER A 144 -5.78 12.24 18.09
N ASN A 145 -6.48 13.10 17.35
CA ASN A 145 -7.94 13.14 17.28
C ASN A 145 -8.53 12.72 15.94
N TYR A 146 -7.72 12.47 14.90
CA TYR A 146 -8.28 12.09 13.60
C TYR A 146 -8.43 10.57 13.46
N PRO A 147 -9.63 10.07 13.12
CA PRO A 147 -9.82 8.66 12.78
C PRO A 147 -8.92 8.29 11.60
N ASP A 148 -8.63 6.99 11.49
CA ASP A 148 -7.75 6.45 10.44
C ASP A 148 -8.25 6.71 8.99
N GLU A 149 -9.43 7.33 8.84
CA GLU A 149 -10.23 7.51 7.62
C GLU A 149 -10.09 8.89 6.95
N ASP A 150 -9.35 9.83 7.54
CA ASP A 150 -9.27 11.22 7.03
C ASP A 150 -8.09 11.46 6.08
N THR A 151 -7.34 10.42 5.74
CA THR A 151 -6.12 10.54 4.92
C THR A 151 -6.11 9.52 3.79
N TYR A 152 -5.85 9.98 2.57
CA TYR A 152 -5.80 9.15 1.38
C TYR A 152 -4.46 9.32 0.66
N LEU A 153 -3.85 8.20 0.30
CA LEU A 153 -2.59 8.16 -0.43
C LEU A 153 -2.86 7.77 -1.90
N GLY A 154 -2.20 8.46 -2.82
CA GLY A 154 -2.30 8.22 -4.25
C GLY A 154 -0.98 8.43 -4.97
N GLY A 155 -0.92 8.00 -6.22
CA GLY A 155 0.20 8.26 -7.12
C GLY A 155 -0.05 9.54 -7.91
N TYR A 156 0.99 10.36 -8.07
CA TYR A 156 0.95 11.59 -8.84
C TYR A 156 2.08 11.59 -9.86
N ASN A 157 1.74 11.85 -11.13
CA ASN A 157 2.69 11.99 -12.23
C ASN A 157 3.64 10.78 -12.46
N GLY A 158 3.32 9.62 -11.88
CA GLY A 158 4.07 8.36 -12.03
C GLY A 158 5.30 8.22 -11.12
N ASP A 159 5.86 9.31 -10.59
CA ASP A 159 7.10 9.31 -9.79
C ASP A 159 6.98 10.01 -8.42
N CYS A 160 5.77 10.49 -8.08
CA CYS A 160 5.48 11.18 -6.84
C CYS A 160 4.24 10.57 -6.14
N LEU A 161 4.07 10.91 -4.87
CA LEU A 161 2.88 10.61 -4.08
C LEU A 161 2.02 11.85 -3.94
N SER A 162 0.70 11.64 -3.88
CA SER A 162 -0.25 12.63 -3.42
C SER A 162 -0.84 12.20 -2.08
N LEU A 163 -0.97 13.14 -1.16
CA LEU A 163 -1.63 12.96 0.13
C LEU A 163 -2.85 13.88 0.16
N VAL A 164 -4.02 13.31 0.41
CA VAL A 164 -5.26 14.07 0.63
C VAL A 164 -5.63 13.95 2.10
N GLU A 165 -5.81 15.09 2.75
CA GLU A 165 -6.24 15.20 4.14
C GLU A 165 -7.62 15.86 4.16
N GLN A 166 -8.62 15.14 4.64
CA GLN A 166 -10.02 15.59 4.73
C GLN A 166 -10.56 15.18 6.09
N ASN A 167 -10.84 16.15 6.95
CA ASN A 167 -11.51 15.92 8.22
C ASN A 167 -12.99 15.60 7.96
N GLN A 168 -13.45 14.42 8.36
CA GLN A 168 -14.86 14.05 8.22
C GLN A 168 -15.75 14.51 9.38
N GLU A 169 -15.16 14.90 10.52
CA GLU A 169 -15.90 15.27 11.74
C GLU A 169 -16.14 16.79 11.86
N GLN A 170 -15.24 17.62 11.32
CA GLN A 170 -15.37 19.08 11.35
C GLN A 170 -15.19 19.66 9.95
N THR A 171 -15.81 20.81 9.68
CA THR A 171 -15.65 21.55 8.44
C THR A 171 -14.25 22.13 8.33
N SER A 172 -13.31 21.33 7.83
CA SER A 172 -11.98 21.79 7.45
C SER A 172 -11.80 21.78 5.93
N PRO A 173 -10.92 22.64 5.38
CA PRO A 173 -10.55 22.54 3.98
C PRO A 173 -9.91 21.18 3.69
N ILE A 174 -10.30 20.55 2.58
CA ILE A 174 -9.57 19.41 2.05
C ILE A 174 -8.21 19.92 1.60
N VAL A 175 -7.13 19.35 2.12
CA VAL A 175 -5.76 19.71 1.72
C VAL A 175 -5.21 18.60 0.84
N VAL A 176 -4.67 19.00 -0.31
CA VAL A 176 -3.96 18.08 -1.20
C VAL A 176 -2.50 18.51 -1.22
N SER A 177 -1.62 17.59 -0.84
CA SER A 177 -0.18 17.77 -0.84
C SER A 177 0.47 16.77 -1.79
N VAL A 178 1.56 17.16 -2.43
CA VAL A 178 2.32 16.32 -3.37
C VAL A 178 3.75 16.20 -2.88
N SER A 179 4.32 15.00 -3.02
CA SER A 179 5.70 14.74 -2.66
C SER A 179 6.67 15.27 -3.72
N SER A 180 7.91 15.54 -3.30
CA SER A 180 9.04 15.51 -4.23
C SER A 180 9.17 14.12 -4.88
N LYS A 181 9.93 14.04 -5.97
CA LYS A 181 10.22 12.79 -6.65
C LYS A 181 10.80 11.75 -5.69
N LEU A 182 10.25 10.54 -5.74
CA LEU A 182 10.63 9.45 -4.84
C LEU A 182 12.09 9.00 -5.05
N ALA A 183 12.59 9.11 -6.28
CA ALA A 183 13.96 8.79 -6.64
C ALA A 183 15.02 9.64 -5.91
N ASN A 184 14.65 10.80 -5.36
CA ASN A 184 15.59 11.69 -4.68
C ASN A 184 15.99 11.21 -3.27
N GLY A 185 15.31 10.18 -2.73
CA GLY A 185 15.58 9.60 -1.41
C GLY A 185 15.10 10.44 -0.22
N ASN A 186 15.25 11.76 -0.27
CA ASN A 186 14.69 12.68 0.74
C ASN A 186 13.34 13.21 0.25
N VAL A 187 12.25 12.62 0.73
CA VAL A 187 10.90 12.91 0.27
C VAL A 187 10.24 13.95 1.18
N SER A 188 9.89 15.10 0.60
CA SER A 188 9.14 16.16 1.29
C SER A 188 7.78 16.36 0.65
N PHE A 189 6.75 16.63 1.45
CA PHE A 189 5.44 17.00 0.94
C PHE A 189 5.25 18.50 0.94
N THR A 190 4.72 19.03 -0.16
CA THR A 190 4.33 20.43 -0.31
C THR A 190 2.86 20.52 -0.63
N LYS A 191 2.17 21.49 -0.03
CA LYS A 191 0.77 21.76 -0.34
C LYS A 191 0.64 22.11 -1.83
N TYR A 192 -0.21 21.37 -2.53
CA TYR A 192 -0.53 21.59 -3.94
C TYR A 192 -1.74 22.52 -4.09
N PHE A 193 -2.86 22.20 -3.43
CA PHE A 193 -4.00 23.11 -3.28
C PHE A 193 -4.84 22.76 -2.04
N SER A 194 -5.84 23.59 -1.73
CA SER A 194 -6.87 23.26 -0.75
C SER A 194 -8.25 23.66 -1.24
N VAL A 195 -9.25 22.86 -0.89
CA VAL A 195 -10.66 23.12 -1.22
C VAL A 195 -11.41 23.41 0.07
N ALA A 196 -11.79 24.67 0.27
CA ALA A 196 -12.66 25.08 1.38
C ALA A 196 -14.12 25.00 0.91
N ARG A 197 -14.78 23.85 1.13
CA ARG A 197 -16.22 23.72 0.91
C ARG A 197 -16.87 22.95 2.07
N PRO A 198 -17.90 23.51 2.72
CA PRO A 198 -18.56 22.89 3.86
C PRO A 198 -19.41 21.65 3.50
N ASP A 199 -19.74 21.44 2.21
CA ASP A 199 -20.73 20.45 1.79
C ASP A 199 -20.16 19.27 0.97
N LEU A 200 -18.84 19.04 0.99
CA LEU A 200 -18.26 17.92 0.23
C LEU A 200 -18.52 16.59 0.95
N PRO A 201 -19.10 15.58 0.27
CA PRO A 201 -19.22 14.25 0.85
C PRO A 201 -17.82 13.66 1.12
N ALA A 202 -17.73 12.83 2.16
CA ALA A 202 -16.52 12.08 2.47
C ALA A 202 -16.02 11.29 1.25
N LEU A 203 -14.71 11.37 0.97
CA LEU A 203 -14.09 10.59 -0.10
C LEU A 203 -14.15 9.09 0.22
N ARG A 204 -15.11 8.37 -0.38
CA ARG A 204 -15.15 6.91 -0.27
C ARG A 204 -14.20 6.31 -1.30
N THR A 205 -13.11 5.70 -0.83
CA THR A 205 -12.32 4.80 -1.68
C THR A 205 -13.12 3.53 -1.90
N SER A 206 -13.50 3.23 -3.14
CA SER A 206 -14.19 1.97 -3.48
C SER A 206 -13.33 0.76 -3.09
N HIS A 207 -13.89 -0.12 -2.26
CA HIS A 207 -13.25 -1.33 -1.73
C HIS A 207 -13.06 -2.43 -2.79
#